data_AF-A0A809RDT4-F1
#
_entry.id   AF-A0A809RDT4-F1
#
_cell.length_a   1.000
_cell.length_b   1.000
_cell.length_c   1.000
_cell.angle_alpha   90.00
_cell.angle_beta   90.00
_cell.angle_gamma   90.00
#
_symmetry.space_group_name_H-M   'P 1'
#
loop_
_entity.id
_entity.type
_entity.pdbx_description
1 polymer ?
#
loop_
_entity_poly.entity_id
_entity_poly.type
_entity_poly.pdbx_seq_one_letter_code
_entity_poly.pdbx_strand_id
1 'polypeptide(L)' 'MTKREIEVLSLIAQGHSSKEAADVLFVSKRTVDFHLANIYDKLQVNNRVQAFRAATRLGLIPFEPVFGVGPRD' A
#
# COMPACT_ATOMS: atom_id res chain seq x y z
N MET A 1 -0.97 -9.64 -9.94
CA MET A 1 -0.38 -9.34 -8.61
C MET A 1 -0.48 -10.56 -7.72
N THR A 2 0.41 -10.71 -6.74
CA THR A 2 0.35 -11.80 -5.73
C THR A 2 -0.44 -11.38 -4.50
N LYS A 3 -0.90 -12.36 -3.71
CA LYS A 3 -1.59 -12.10 -2.42
C LYS A 3 -0.76 -11.17 -1.51
N ARG A 4 0.54 -11.44 -1.41
CA ARG A 4 1.44 -10.65 -0.55
C ARG A 4 1.58 -9.20 -1.00
N GLU A 5 1.60 -8.97 -2.31
CA GLU A 5 1.63 -7.62 -2.85
C GLU A 5 0.32 -6.86 -2.58
N ILE A 6 -0.82 -7.54 -2.63
CA ILE A 6 -2.12 -6.94 -2.27
C ILE A 6 -2.17 -6.58 -0.78
N GLU A 7 -1.66 -7.46 0.09
CA GLU A 7 -1.55 -7.17 1.55
C GLU A 7 -0.70 -5.93 1.80
N VAL A 8 0.50 -5.86 1.19
CA VAL A 8 1.38 -4.69 1.29
C VAL A 8 0.69 -3.42 0.79
N LEU A 9 0.09 -3.49 -0.40
CA LEU A 9 -0.60 -2.35 -1.02
C LEU A 9 -1.79 -1.84 -0.19
N SER A 10 -2.52 -2.75 0.45
CA SER A 10 -3.65 -2.41 1.34
C SER A 10 -3.18 -1.69 2.60
N LEU A 11 -2.09 -2.13 3.23
CA LEU A 11 -1.53 -1.44 4.39
C LEU A 11 -0.99 -0.06 4.03
N ILE A 12 -0.31 0.06 2.89
CA ILE A 12 0.14 1.36 2.38
C ILE A 12 -1.05 2.30 2.11
N ALA A 13 -2.16 1.77 1.60
CA ALA A 13 -3.38 2.54 1.35
C ALA A 13 -4.04 3.05 2.63
N GLN A 14 -3.93 2.31 3.74
CA GLN A 14 -4.40 2.70 5.06
C GLN A 14 -3.48 3.72 5.77
N GLY A 15 -2.38 4.11 5.14
CA GLY A 15 -1.46 5.12 5.66
C GLY A 15 -0.23 4.55 6.37
N HIS A 16 -0.09 3.23 6.50
CA HIS A 16 1.10 2.63 7.10
C HIS A 16 2.37 2.97 6.29
N SER A 17 3.47 3.20 7.00
CA SER A 17 4.82 3.22 6.46
C SER A 17 5.29 1.81 6.09
N SER A 18 6.35 1.68 5.28
CA SER A 18 6.95 0.37 4.99
C SER A 18 7.41 -0.36 6.26
N LYS A 19 7.75 0.37 7.33
CA LYS A 19 8.16 -0.21 8.61
C LYS A 19 6.96 -0.81 9.34
N GLU A 20 5.88 -0.03 9.51
CA GLU A 20 4.66 -0.51 10.17
C GLU A 20 4.04 -1.67 9.39
N ALA A 21 4.04 -1.61 8.05
CA ALA A 21 3.59 -2.73 7.23
C ALA A 21 4.47 -3.98 7.43
N ALA A 22 5.78 -3.81 7.61
CA ALA A 22 6.68 -4.92 7.89
C ALA A 22 6.39 -5.57 9.25
N ASP A 23 6.11 -4.75 10.26
CA ASP A 23 5.73 -5.19 11.61
C ASP A 23 4.41 -5.98 11.58
N VAL A 24 3.37 -5.45 10.92
CA VAL A 24 2.06 -6.12 10.75
C VAL A 24 2.19 -7.45 10.01
N LEU A 25 3.04 -7.49 8.99
CA LEU A 25 3.21 -8.65 8.13
C LEU A 25 4.27 -9.64 8.62
N PHE A 26 4.93 -9.37 9.76
CA PHE A 26 6.03 -10.16 10.32
C PHE A 26 7.18 -10.43 9.33
N VAL A 27 7.60 -9.40 8.61
CA VAL A 27 8.73 -9.46 7.66
C VAL A 27 9.68 -8.28 7.86
N SER A 28 10.79 -8.25 7.12
CA SER A 28 11.68 -7.09 7.13
C SER A 28 11.11 -5.93 6.31
N LYS A 29 11.47 -4.69 6.66
CA LYS A 29 11.21 -3.50 5.83
C LYS A 29 11.72 -3.70 4.39
N ARG A 30 12.89 -4.33 4.22
CA ARG A 30 13.46 -4.64 2.90
C ARG A 30 12.54 -5.53 2.05
N THR A 31 11.88 -6.50 2.68
CA THR A 31 10.91 -7.37 2.00
C THR A 31 9.69 -6.58 1.54
N VAL A 32 9.19 -5.65 2.37
CA VAL A 32 8.09 -4.76 1.98
C VAL A 32 8.50 -3.85 0.83
N ASP A 33 9.68 -3.23 0.90
CA ASP A 33 10.19 -2.36 -0.17
C ASP A 33 10.37 -3.13 -1.49
N PHE A 34 10.80 -4.40 -1.44
CA PHE A 34 10.86 -5.28 -2.61
C PHE A 34 9.46 -5.52 -3.21
N HIS A 35 8.46 -5.81 -2.39
CA HIS A 35 7.09 -5.94 -2.87
C HIS A 35 6.58 -4.62 -3.48
N LEU A 36 6.88 -3.47 -2.88
CA LEU A 36 6.51 -2.16 -3.43
C LEU A 36 7.15 -1.90 -4.79
N ALA A 37 8.42 -2.24 -4.97
CA ALA A 37 9.07 -2.13 -6.28
C ALA A 37 8.35 -2.96 -7.35
N ASN A 38 8.00 -4.21 -7.03
CA ASN A 38 7.25 -5.07 -7.95
C ASN A 38 5.82 -4.56 -8.21
N ILE A 39 5.15 -3.99 -7.20
CA ILE A 39 3.84 -3.36 -7.35
C ILE A 39 3.94 -2.17 -8.32
N TYR A 40 4.93 -1.31 -8.13
CA TYR A 40 5.13 -0.13 -8.95
C TYR A 40 5.42 -0.49 -10.41
N ASP A 41 6.26 -1.49 -10.63
CA ASP A 41 6.52 -2.04 -11.96
C ASP A 41 5.23 -2.61 -12.59
N LYS A 42 4.49 -3.47 -11.88
CA LYS A 42 3.25 -4.06 -12.39
C LYS A 42 2.15 -3.05 -12.69
N LEU A 43 2.07 -1.98 -11.90
CA LEU A 43 1.08 -0.90 -12.09
C LEU A 43 1.57 0.21 -13.02
N GLN A 44 2.84 0.16 -13.46
CA GLN A 44 3.50 1.19 -14.28
C GLN A 44 3.41 2.58 -13.64
N VAL A 45 3.77 2.66 -12.35
CA VAL A 45 3.72 3.87 -11.53
C VAL A 45 5.05 4.09 -10.80
N ASN A 46 5.28 5.32 -10.33
CA ASN A 46 6.57 5.69 -9.75
C ASN A 46 6.54 5.94 -8.23
N ASN A 47 5.36 5.98 -7.62
CA ASN A 47 5.24 6.25 -6.19
C ASN A 47 3.95 5.70 -5.58
N ARG A 48 3.90 5.74 -4.24
CA ARG A 48 2.79 5.19 -3.45
C ARG A 48 1.44 5.83 -3.75
N VAL A 49 1.39 7.13 -4.04
CA VAL A 49 0.13 7.84 -4.33
C VAL A 49 -0.42 7.39 -5.68
N GLN A 50 0.46 7.25 -6.67
CA GLN A 50 0.09 6.70 -7.97
C GLN A 50 -0.33 5.23 -7.87
N ALA A 51 0.39 4.43 -7.09
CA ALA A 51 0.05 3.03 -6.84
C ALA A 51 -1.33 2.88 -6.18
N PHE A 52 -1.62 3.67 -5.14
CA PHE A 52 -2.94 3.73 -4.50
C PHE A 52 -4.03 4.04 -5.53
N ARG A 53 -3.90 5.15 -6.27
CA ARG A 53 -4.89 5.56 -7.28
C ARG A 53 -5.11 4.51 -8.37
N ALA A 54 -4.03 3.88 -8.85
CA ALA A 54 -4.10 2.83 -9.85
C ALA A 54 -4.80 1.59 -9.30
N ALA A 55 -4.41 1.15 -8.11
CA ALA A 55 -4.99 -0.02 -7.43
C ALA A 55 -6.49 0.16 -7.15
N THR A 56 -6.90 1.33 -6.70
CA THR A 56 -8.31 1.68 -6.53
C THR A 56 -9.08 1.64 -7.86
N ARG A 57 -8.55 2.27 -8.92
CA ARG A 57 -9.21 2.24 -10.25
C ARG A 57 -9.39 0.84 -10.80
N LEU A 58 -8.42 -0.05 -10.51
CA LEU A 58 -8.44 -1.44 -10.95
C LEU A 58 -9.28 -2.35 -10.03
N GLY A 59 -9.86 -1.82 -8.95
CA GLY A 59 -10.64 -2.59 -7.98
C GLY A 59 -9.81 -3.57 -7.14
N LEU A 60 -8.49 -3.37 -7.06
CA LEU A 60 -7.57 -4.24 -6.31
C LEU A 60 -7.62 -3.98 -4.81
N ILE A 61 -7.97 -2.75 -4.42
CA ILE A 61 -8.22 -2.32 -3.04
C ILE A 61 -9.45 -1.41 -3.01
N PRO A 62 -10.22 -1.38 -1.92
CA PRO A 62 -11.32 -0.45 -1.78
C PRO A 62 -10.82 0.99 -1.79
N PHE A 63 -11.61 1.90 -2.38
CA PHE A 63 -11.41 3.33 -2.16
C PHE A 63 -11.93 3.66 -0.75
N GLU A 64 -11.05 3.61 0.24
CA GLU A 64 -11.33 4.28 1.51
C GLU A 64 -10.63 5.62 1.49
N PRO A 65 -11.34 6.72 1.16
CA PRO A 65 -10.75 8.02 1.30
C PRO A 65 -10.54 8.28 2.79
N VAL A 66 -9.28 8.20 3.23
CA VAL A 66 -8.87 8.66 4.56
C VAL A 66 -8.84 10.20 4.53
N PHE A 67 -10.02 10.81 4.38
CA PHE A 67 -10.18 12.24 4.69
C PHE A 67 -10.14 12.33 6.21
N GLY A 68 -9.04 12.88 6.74
CA GLY A 68 -8.71 12.93 8.17
C GLY A 68 -9.88 13.12 9.13
N VAL A 69 -10.42 12.00 9.62
CA VAL A 69 -11.10 11.96 10.92
C VAL A 69 -10.02 11.63 11.96
N GLY A 70 -9.11 12.58 12.17
CA GLY A 70 -8.53 12.72 13.49
C GLY A 70 -9.64 13.25 14.41
N PRO A 71 -9.66 12.91 15.72
CA PRO A 71 -10.58 13.55 16.64
C PRO A 71 -10.42 15.06 16.54
N ARG A 72 -11.52 15.77 16.32
CA ARG A 72 -11.58 17.20 16.59
C ARG A 72 -11.76 17.35 18.10
N ASP A 73 -10.68 17.22 18.85
CA ASP A 73 -10.58 17.68 20.23
C ASP A 73 -9.35 18.56 20.38
#